data_AF-A0AB34JLR3-F1
#
_entry.id   AF-A0AB34JLR3-F1
#
_cell.length_a   1.000
_cell.length_b   1.000
_cell.length_c   1.000
_cell.angle_alpha   90.00
_cell.angle_beta   90.00
_cell.angle_gamma   90.00
#
_symmetry.space_group_name_H-M   'P 1'
#
loop_
_entity.id
_entity.type
_entity.pdbx_description
1 polymer ?
#
loop_
_entity_poly.entity_id
_entity_poly.type
_entity_poly.pdbx_seq_one_letter_code
_entity_poly.pdbx_strand_id
1 'polypeptide(L)'
;MRRAMGSPSASSNLQLEEQHQREMIRIHEMWQASKAELRSKAQELEEVRSMDAYGSKVRRESDATVGQMQALTLELRDKLRFTELQLSAAREEGAKLAATQDQMRRELARLHTEANSQREYGHRQAPQLMEMQAAMTRVEQEKQELIGRTREAEMRAEGLVRSKEQTIQLQEKKVRALEDQLRRASEAHGSTNRALEAKEQLKFLHVARRSEAQVQSLVQQLQLDNARLVKLLASTDEYRDFAASLECSGGLAYVPPPQVESTWGHKGPDTFTSASPYDAVPVPSLKELKDRPVRSSGREADHWVPADTYALANDFRRQFTPKVPMDKFAELLIRLNKIWRTRERRNVERHRSKLQKVIADLRRRLSQGIAYEEVMRDNEVERLKRELKELRKTFNSGRRRLNEPEERLLESSLENVEALSKQLRQAQEKNDMLTQQLTDQESRLDAAFESGASSAGRQAADIVGRFSERTNELVRELQKRTMAINKQDPELYTRVLQQQSWFLSDLERKLLNCRNGISGCLSYSFITPAVPGVLHREHVGGVFEAVVLDQQQRRLASNAEFSHGQRAEDSDEFE
;
A
#
# COMPACT_ATOMS: atom_id res chain seq x y z
N MET A 1 43.96 46.08 -153.38
CA MET A 1 43.42 47.20 -154.19
C MET A 1 44.14 48.47 -153.77
N ARG A 2 45.19 48.92 -154.48
CA ARG A 2 45.20 49.86 -155.63
C ARG A 2 44.66 51.27 -155.33
N ARG A 3 45.59 52.23 -155.31
CA ARG A 3 45.61 53.62 -155.90
C ARG A 3 46.18 54.63 -154.90
N ALA A 4 47.39 55.16 -155.13
CA ALA A 4 47.79 56.25 -156.06
C ALA A 4 47.49 57.63 -155.45
N MET A 5 48.51 58.34 -154.92
CA MET A 5 49.44 59.28 -155.57
C MET A 5 49.00 60.73 -155.35
N GLY A 6 49.87 61.54 -154.72
CA GLY A 6 49.69 62.98 -154.57
C GLY A 6 50.67 63.62 -153.56
N SER A 7 51.92 63.81 -153.96
CA SER A 7 52.77 64.95 -153.50
C SER A 7 52.24 66.23 -154.17
N PRO A 8 52.55 67.49 -153.79
CA PRO A 8 53.74 67.94 -153.02
C PRO A 8 53.50 69.11 -152.03
N SER A 9 54.46 69.36 -151.13
CA SER A 9 55.04 70.70 -150.88
C SER A 9 55.97 70.66 -149.66
N ALA A 10 57.25 70.43 -149.92
CA ALA A 10 58.33 70.42 -148.95
C ALA A 10 58.71 71.85 -148.51
N SER A 11 57.89 72.45 -147.65
CA SER A 11 58.23 73.66 -146.85
C SER A 11 57.29 73.83 -145.63
N SER A 12 56.62 72.73 -145.22
CA SER A 12 55.61 72.66 -144.14
C SER A 12 55.97 71.60 -143.06
N ASN A 13 57.21 71.09 -143.06
CA ASN A 13 57.63 70.01 -142.14
C ASN A 13 58.31 70.52 -140.85
N LEU A 14 58.85 71.74 -140.83
CA LEU A 14 59.42 72.33 -139.62
C LEU A 14 58.34 72.83 -138.64
N GLN A 15 57.18 73.28 -139.14
CA GLN A 15 56.04 73.60 -138.27
C GLN A 15 55.34 72.36 -137.72
N LEU A 16 55.29 71.25 -138.47
CA LEU A 16 54.64 70.02 -138.02
C LEU A 16 55.50 69.25 -136.99
N GLU A 17 56.83 69.25 -137.13
CA GLU A 17 57.74 68.71 -136.11
C GLU A 17 57.74 69.55 -134.83
N GLU A 18 57.70 70.88 -134.93
CA GLU A 18 57.50 71.72 -133.74
C GLU A 18 56.14 71.47 -133.09
N GLN A 19 55.08 71.27 -133.88
CA GLN A 19 53.76 70.97 -133.35
C GLN A 19 53.72 69.57 -132.70
N HIS A 20 54.40 68.58 -133.28
CA HIS A 20 54.52 67.24 -132.71
C HIS A 20 55.40 67.19 -131.46
N GLN A 21 56.47 67.98 -131.40
CA GLN A 21 57.28 68.14 -130.20
C GLN A 21 56.51 68.87 -129.10
N ARG A 22 55.72 69.91 -129.43
CA ARG A 22 54.81 70.55 -128.48
C ARG A 22 53.72 69.59 -127.99
N GLU A 23 53.19 68.73 -128.86
CA GLU A 23 52.20 67.70 -128.50
C GLU A 23 52.83 66.60 -127.61
N MET A 24 54.05 66.16 -127.91
CA MET A 24 54.81 65.20 -127.10
C MET A 24 55.14 65.75 -125.72
N ILE A 25 55.56 67.02 -125.64
CA ILE A 25 55.78 67.71 -124.37
C ILE A 25 54.46 67.82 -123.61
N ARG A 26 53.37 68.23 -124.26
CA ARG A 26 52.05 68.32 -123.64
C ARG A 26 51.52 66.97 -123.14
N ILE A 27 51.69 65.90 -123.92
CA ILE A 27 51.30 64.54 -123.51
C ILE A 27 52.18 64.05 -122.37
N HIS A 28 53.49 64.33 -122.40
CA HIS A 28 54.38 63.99 -121.31
C HIS A 28 54.04 64.78 -120.05
N GLU A 29 53.71 66.06 -120.15
CA GLU A 29 53.24 66.91 -119.06
C GLU A 29 51.90 66.42 -118.51
N MET A 30 50.93 66.08 -119.37
CA MET A 30 49.66 65.47 -118.94
C MET A 30 49.89 64.12 -118.26
N TRP A 31 50.79 63.29 -118.77
CA TRP A 31 51.12 62.00 -118.16
C TRP A 31 51.84 62.17 -116.82
N GLN A 32 52.79 63.10 -116.71
CA GLN A 32 53.45 63.43 -115.44
C GLN A 32 52.45 64.03 -114.44
N ALA A 33 51.52 64.86 -114.90
CA ALA A 33 50.44 65.40 -114.08
C ALA A 33 49.50 64.29 -113.59
N SER A 34 49.02 63.39 -114.47
CA SER A 34 48.22 62.24 -114.06
C SER A 34 48.98 61.27 -113.16
N LYS A 35 50.29 61.09 -113.36
CA LYS A 35 51.14 60.25 -112.50
C LYS A 35 51.35 60.89 -111.13
N ALA A 36 51.51 62.20 -111.06
CA ALA A 36 51.54 62.95 -109.81
C ALA A 36 50.18 62.89 -109.09
N GLU A 37 49.08 63.04 -109.83
CA GLU A 37 47.72 62.90 -109.29
C GLU A 37 47.44 61.48 -108.76
N LEU A 38 47.87 60.44 -109.47
CA LEU A 38 47.76 59.06 -109.00
C LEU A 38 48.61 58.78 -107.76
N ARG A 39 49.79 59.40 -107.64
CA ARG A 39 50.61 59.32 -106.42
C ARG A 39 49.97 60.07 -105.26
N SER A 40 49.40 61.26 -105.51
CA SER A 40 48.60 62.01 -104.52
C SER A 40 47.42 61.17 -104.05
N LYS A 41 46.64 60.60 -104.97
CA LYS A 41 45.51 59.74 -104.64
C LYS A 41 45.92 58.43 -103.95
N ALA A 42 47.07 57.87 -104.28
CA ALA A 42 47.61 56.71 -103.57
C ALA A 42 48.03 57.07 -102.13
N GLN A 43 48.60 58.26 -101.91
CA GLN A 43 48.89 58.78 -100.58
C GLN A 43 47.61 59.06 -99.79
N GLU A 44 46.62 59.72 -100.40
CA GLU A 44 45.30 59.96 -99.81
C GLU A 44 44.60 58.64 -99.44
N LEU A 45 44.67 57.61 -100.30
CA LEU A 45 44.12 56.28 -99.99
C LEU A 45 44.86 55.58 -98.86
N GLU A 46 46.18 55.73 -98.75
CA GLU A 46 46.95 55.17 -97.65
C GLU A 46 46.69 55.93 -96.34
N GLU A 47 46.48 57.25 -96.40
CA GLU A 47 46.02 58.06 -95.27
C GLU A 47 44.62 57.64 -94.81
N VAL A 48 43.68 57.42 -95.74
CA VAL A 48 42.33 56.91 -95.43
C VAL A 48 42.40 55.51 -94.83
N ARG A 49 43.26 54.61 -95.35
CA ARG A 49 43.47 53.28 -94.76
C ARG A 49 44.11 53.35 -93.37
N SER A 50 45.06 54.25 -93.16
CA SER A 50 45.66 54.51 -91.85
C SER A 50 44.62 55.05 -90.87
N MET A 51 43.76 55.97 -91.32
CA MET A 51 42.62 56.50 -90.57
C MET A 51 41.58 55.42 -90.25
N ASP A 52 41.25 54.53 -91.17
CA ASP A 52 40.34 53.40 -90.96
C ASP A 52 40.95 52.34 -90.03
N ALA A 53 42.25 52.07 -90.13
CA ALA A 53 42.97 51.17 -89.24
C ALA A 53 43.03 51.74 -87.81
N TYR A 54 43.30 53.05 -87.69
CA TYR A 54 43.24 53.76 -86.42
C TYR A 54 41.82 53.76 -85.85
N GLY A 55 40.80 54.08 -86.67
CA GLY A 55 39.39 54.04 -86.28
C GLY A 55 38.94 52.64 -85.85
N SER A 56 39.40 51.59 -86.54
CA SER A 56 39.15 50.19 -86.16
C SER A 56 39.82 49.81 -84.85
N LYS A 57 41.04 50.30 -84.60
CA LYS A 57 41.74 50.12 -83.33
C LYS A 57 41.00 50.83 -82.19
N VAL A 58 40.60 52.09 -82.38
CA VAL A 58 39.81 52.87 -81.42
C VAL A 58 38.45 52.21 -81.15
N ARG A 59 37.77 51.68 -82.18
CA ARG A 59 36.52 50.92 -82.00
C ARG A 59 36.75 49.65 -81.18
N ARG A 60 37.80 48.87 -81.44
CA ARG A 60 38.11 47.67 -80.63
C ARG A 60 38.45 48.02 -79.19
N GLU A 61 39.18 49.09 -78.95
CA GLU A 61 39.46 49.59 -77.59
C GLU A 61 38.18 50.08 -76.90
N SER A 62 37.31 50.78 -77.63
CA SER A 62 35.97 51.18 -77.16
C SER A 62 35.09 49.97 -76.85
N ASP A 63 35.03 48.97 -77.72
CA ASP A 63 34.23 47.76 -77.51
C ASP A 63 34.79 46.92 -76.35
N ALA A 64 36.12 46.86 -76.19
CA ALA A 64 36.76 46.19 -75.06
C ALA A 64 36.45 46.90 -73.72
N THR A 65 36.51 48.24 -73.70
CA THR A 65 36.14 49.03 -72.51
C THR A 65 34.66 48.95 -72.19
N VAL A 66 33.78 48.97 -73.20
CA VAL A 66 32.34 48.72 -73.02
C VAL A 66 32.09 47.30 -72.50
N GLY A 67 32.81 46.30 -73.02
CA GLY A 67 32.73 44.91 -72.54
C GLY A 67 33.18 44.78 -71.07
N GLN A 68 34.29 45.43 -70.69
CA GLN A 68 34.76 45.48 -69.30
C GLN A 68 33.74 46.18 -68.39
N MET A 69 33.16 47.29 -68.83
CA MET A 69 32.09 47.98 -68.09
C MET A 69 30.85 47.11 -67.92
N GLN A 70 30.43 46.39 -68.96
CA GLN A 70 29.30 45.46 -68.89
C GLN A 70 29.57 44.30 -67.92
N ALA A 71 30.76 43.71 -67.98
CA ALA A 71 31.18 42.65 -67.05
C ALA A 71 31.18 43.15 -65.59
N LEU A 72 31.76 44.33 -65.34
CA LEU A 72 31.76 44.95 -64.01
C LEU A 72 30.34 45.30 -63.54
N THR A 73 29.46 45.74 -64.45
CA THR A 73 28.06 46.02 -64.13
C THR A 73 27.31 44.75 -63.73
N LEU A 74 27.56 43.62 -64.40
CA LEU A 74 27.00 42.32 -64.04
C LEU A 74 27.52 41.85 -62.67
N GLU A 75 28.84 41.93 -62.45
CA GLU A 75 29.45 41.57 -61.17
C GLU A 75 28.89 42.40 -60.01
N LEU A 76 28.72 43.72 -60.19
CA LEU A 76 28.11 44.59 -59.18
C LEU A 76 26.64 44.25 -58.94
N ARG A 77 25.89 43.87 -59.97
CA ARG A 77 24.49 43.41 -59.81
C ARG A 77 24.41 42.10 -59.05
N ASP A 78 25.29 41.16 -59.31
CA ASP A 78 25.32 39.88 -58.62
C ASP A 78 25.75 40.05 -57.16
N LYS A 79 26.75 40.90 -56.88
CA LYS A 79 27.12 41.30 -55.52
C LYS A 79 25.97 41.97 -54.80
N LEU A 80 25.25 42.89 -55.47
CA LEU A 80 24.08 43.56 -54.88
C LEU A 80 22.98 42.55 -54.54
N ARG A 81 22.62 41.65 -55.46
CA ARG A 81 21.65 40.56 -55.21
C ARG A 81 22.08 39.65 -54.07
N PHE A 82 23.36 39.30 -54.01
CA PHE A 82 23.91 38.50 -52.93
C PHE A 82 23.78 39.21 -51.58
N THR A 83 24.13 40.50 -51.50
CA THR A 83 23.94 41.29 -50.26
C THR A 83 22.47 41.47 -49.90
N GLU A 84 21.56 41.62 -50.87
CA GLU A 84 20.12 41.65 -50.64
C GLU A 84 19.61 40.33 -50.05
N LEU A 85 20.07 39.19 -50.58
CA LEU A 85 19.72 37.87 -50.06
C LEU A 85 20.25 37.67 -48.64
N GLN A 86 21.49 38.10 -48.36
CA GLN A 86 22.05 38.09 -47.02
C GLN A 86 21.28 38.98 -46.04
N LEU A 87 20.88 40.19 -46.48
CA LEU A 87 20.06 41.09 -45.67
C LEU A 87 18.66 40.51 -45.41
N SER A 88 18.06 39.84 -46.40
CA SER A 88 16.79 39.15 -46.23
C SER A 88 16.90 38.01 -45.22
N ALA A 89 17.94 37.16 -45.35
CA ALA A 89 18.21 36.07 -44.42
C ALA A 89 18.45 36.60 -42.98
N ALA A 90 19.23 37.67 -42.83
CA ALA A 90 19.47 38.31 -41.54
C ALA A 90 18.19 38.91 -40.93
N ARG A 91 17.28 39.46 -41.76
CA ARG A 91 15.98 39.95 -41.30
C ARG A 91 15.06 38.81 -40.85
N GLU A 92 15.03 37.70 -41.58
CA GLU A 92 14.26 36.52 -41.18
C GLU A 92 14.79 35.91 -39.88
N GLU A 93 16.11 35.82 -39.73
CA GLU A 93 16.74 35.37 -38.48
C GLU A 93 16.45 36.34 -37.32
N GLY A 94 16.55 37.65 -37.56
CA GLY A 94 16.17 38.68 -36.58
C GLY A 94 14.70 38.57 -36.16
N ALA A 95 13.79 38.31 -37.10
CA ALA A 95 12.37 38.09 -36.80
C ALA A 95 12.14 36.82 -35.97
N LYS A 96 12.87 35.73 -36.26
CA LYS A 96 12.83 34.49 -35.47
C LYS A 96 13.33 34.73 -34.05
N LEU A 97 14.45 35.44 -33.90
CA LEU A 97 15.02 35.80 -32.59
C LEU A 97 14.09 36.72 -31.79
N ALA A 98 13.43 37.68 -32.44
CA ALA A 98 12.43 38.51 -31.78
C ALA A 98 11.22 37.67 -31.30
N ALA A 99 10.74 36.73 -32.11
CA ALA A 99 9.66 35.84 -31.74
C ALA A 99 10.02 34.93 -30.55
N THR A 100 11.24 34.37 -30.51
CA THR A 100 11.70 33.56 -29.38
C THR A 100 11.88 34.42 -28.13
N GLN A 101 12.39 35.64 -28.25
CA GLN A 101 12.49 36.59 -27.13
C GLN A 101 11.12 36.92 -26.54
N ASP A 102 10.11 37.16 -27.38
CA ASP A 102 8.74 37.43 -26.92
C ASP A 102 8.10 36.20 -26.28
N GLN A 103 8.35 35.00 -26.79
CA GLN A 103 7.93 33.77 -26.15
C GLN A 103 8.53 33.64 -24.75
N MET A 104 9.86 33.79 -24.62
CA MET A 104 10.55 33.74 -23.33
C MET A 104 10.03 34.78 -22.34
N ARG A 105 9.71 36.00 -22.81
CA ARG A 105 9.09 37.04 -21.97
C ARG A 105 7.70 36.65 -21.46
N ARG A 106 6.87 36.02 -22.30
CA ARG A 106 5.55 35.52 -21.89
C ARG A 106 5.67 34.38 -20.88
N GLU A 107 6.62 33.48 -21.07
CA GLU A 107 6.88 32.38 -20.13
C GLU A 107 7.37 32.91 -18.78
N LEU A 108 8.31 33.88 -18.78
CA LEU A 108 8.75 34.55 -17.55
C LEU A 108 7.59 35.28 -16.84
N ALA A 109 6.72 35.98 -17.59
CA ALA A 109 5.55 36.64 -17.02
C ALA A 109 4.59 35.62 -16.37
N ARG A 110 4.34 34.49 -17.04
CA ARG A 110 3.52 33.40 -16.51
C ARG A 110 4.12 32.82 -15.22
N LEU A 111 5.41 32.47 -15.23
CA LEU A 111 6.10 31.95 -14.04
C LEU A 111 6.10 32.96 -12.89
N HIS A 112 6.21 34.24 -13.18
CA HIS A 112 6.10 35.30 -12.17
C HIS A 112 4.70 35.35 -11.55
N THR A 113 3.63 35.27 -12.35
CA THR A 113 2.25 35.20 -11.82
C THR A 113 2.02 33.95 -10.98
N GLU A 114 2.58 32.81 -11.39
CA GLU A 114 2.49 31.56 -10.65
C GLU A 114 3.23 31.63 -9.31
N ALA A 115 4.46 32.16 -9.30
CA ALA A 115 5.23 32.39 -8.07
C ALA A 115 4.52 33.35 -7.10
N ASN A 116 3.87 34.40 -7.61
CA ASN A 116 3.08 35.32 -6.79
C ASN A 116 1.84 34.63 -6.20
N SER A 117 1.14 33.80 -6.97
CA SER A 117 -0.01 33.03 -6.47
C SER A 117 0.39 32.06 -5.36
N GLN A 118 1.57 31.43 -5.46
CA GLN A 118 2.12 30.56 -4.41
C GLN A 118 2.49 31.34 -3.15
N ARG A 119 3.07 32.54 -3.28
CA ARG A 119 3.35 33.42 -2.14
C ARG A 119 2.08 33.87 -1.44
N GLU A 120 1.05 34.22 -2.19
CA GLU A 120 -0.26 34.57 -1.63
C GLU A 120 -0.89 33.39 -0.89
N TYR A 121 -0.79 32.18 -1.45
CA TYR A 121 -1.24 30.96 -0.79
C TYR A 121 -0.49 30.72 0.52
N GLY A 122 0.85 30.85 0.51
CA GLY A 122 1.67 30.79 1.72
C GLY A 122 1.29 31.84 2.76
N HIS A 123 1.01 33.08 2.34
CA HIS A 123 0.53 34.13 3.23
C HIS A 123 -0.86 33.85 3.82
N ARG A 124 -1.75 33.17 3.08
CA ARG A 124 -3.06 32.75 3.61
C ARG A 124 -2.95 31.59 4.60
N GLN A 125 -1.99 30.70 4.42
CA GLN A 125 -1.76 29.56 5.34
C GLN A 125 -0.99 29.94 6.61
N ALA A 126 -0.09 30.92 6.55
CA ALA A 126 0.70 31.38 7.69
C ALA A 126 -0.14 31.69 8.96
N PRO A 127 -1.26 32.44 8.91
CA PRO A 127 -2.07 32.70 10.11
C PRO A 127 -2.75 31.43 10.65
N GLN A 128 -3.16 30.50 9.78
CA GLN A 128 -3.75 29.22 10.22
C GLN A 128 -2.72 28.36 10.94
N LEU A 129 -1.47 28.32 10.44
CA LEU A 129 -0.37 27.64 11.12
C LEU A 129 -0.03 28.29 12.47
N MET A 130 -0.03 29.63 12.54
CA MET A 130 0.16 30.35 13.81
C MET A 130 -0.97 30.09 14.80
N GLU A 131 -2.22 30.06 14.35
CA GLU A 131 -3.39 29.74 15.18
C GLU A 131 -3.33 28.30 15.70
N MET A 132 -3.00 27.34 14.83
CA MET A 132 -2.81 25.95 15.21
C MET A 132 -1.65 25.78 16.20
N GLN A 133 -0.53 26.49 15.99
CA GLN A 133 0.60 26.49 16.93
C GLN A 133 0.20 27.10 18.28
N ALA A 134 -0.57 28.18 18.28
CA ALA A 134 -1.11 28.79 19.50
C ALA A 134 -2.11 27.86 20.22
N ALA A 135 -2.91 27.09 19.48
CA ALA A 135 -3.80 26.09 20.06
C ALA A 135 -3.00 24.94 20.70
N MET A 136 -1.95 24.44 20.02
CA MET A 136 -1.07 23.41 20.57
C MET A 136 -0.39 23.87 21.86
N THR A 137 0.12 25.11 21.92
CA THR A 137 0.76 25.63 23.14
C THR A 137 -0.24 25.79 24.29
N ARG A 138 -1.50 26.17 24.02
CA ARG A 138 -2.56 26.19 25.05
C ARG A 138 -2.85 24.80 25.59
N VAL A 139 -3.02 23.81 24.73
CA VAL A 139 -3.25 22.42 25.14
C VAL A 139 -2.07 21.89 25.96
N GLU A 140 -0.84 22.27 25.58
CA GLU A 140 0.36 21.87 26.32
C GLU A 140 0.45 22.55 27.70
N GLN A 141 0.04 23.82 27.81
CA GLN A 141 -0.09 24.51 29.10
C GLN A 141 -1.16 23.86 29.99
N GLU A 142 -2.35 23.59 29.45
CA GLU A 142 -3.43 22.89 30.18
C GLU A 142 -2.99 21.51 30.67
N LYS A 143 -2.26 20.76 29.84
CA LYS A 143 -1.65 19.48 30.23
C LYS A 143 -0.69 19.65 31.41
N GLN A 144 0.18 20.65 31.38
CA GLN A 144 1.12 20.92 32.49
C GLN A 144 0.38 21.32 33.77
N GLU A 145 -0.68 22.12 33.68
CA GLU A 145 -1.53 22.44 34.83
C GLU A 145 -2.22 21.21 35.43
N LEU A 146 -2.75 20.32 34.58
CA LEU A 146 -3.36 19.07 35.02
C LEU A 146 -2.35 18.16 35.71
N ILE A 147 -1.13 18.05 35.17
CA ILE A 147 -0.03 17.30 35.82
C ILE A 147 0.28 17.91 37.19
N GLY A 148 0.34 19.24 37.30
CA GLY A 148 0.51 19.93 38.58
C GLY A 148 -0.58 19.59 39.59
N ARG A 149 -1.85 19.67 39.20
CA ARG A 149 -3.01 19.34 40.05
C ARG A 149 -3.00 17.87 40.48
N THR A 150 -2.63 16.95 39.59
CA THR A 150 -2.51 15.53 39.91
C THR A 150 -1.41 15.28 40.95
N ARG A 151 -0.23 15.91 40.80
CA ARG A 151 0.85 15.81 41.80
C ARG A 151 0.46 16.39 43.16
N GLU A 152 -0.26 17.51 43.19
CA GLU A 152 -0.78 18.06 44.44
C GLU A 152 -1.83 17.16 45.09
N ALA A 153 -2.66 16.48 44.29
CA ALA A 153 -3.62 15.49 44.79
C ALA A 153 -2.91 14.24 45.32
N GLU A 154 -1.86 13.77 44.65
CA GLU A 154 -1.00 12.67 45.10
C GLU A 154 -0.34 13.01 46.45
N MET A 155 0.30 14.18 46.59
CA MET A 155 0.89 14.59 47.86
C MET A 155 -0.14 14.68 49.00
N ARG A 156 -1.36 15.14 48.71
CA ARG A 156 -2.47 15.15 49.70
C ARG A 156 -2.91 13.72 50.07
N ALA A 157 -3.01 12.83 49.09
CA ALA A 157 -3.37 11.44 49.31
C ALA A 157 -2.28 10.72 50.13
N GLU A 158 -1.00 10.93 49.83
CA GLU A 158 0.11 10.39 50.62
C GLU A 158 0.10 10.88 52.07
N GLY A 159 -0.21 12.17 52.30
CA GLY A 159 -0.38 12.72 53.64
C GLY A 159 -1.50 12.03 54.43
N LEU A 160 -2.65 11.78 53.78
CA LEU A 160 -3.77 11.04 54.36
C LEU A 160 -3.41 9.57 54.63
N VAL A 161 -2.71 8.90 53.70
CA VAL A 161 -2.24 7.51 53.88
C VAL A 161 -1.31 7.43 55.09
N ARG A 162 -0.33 8.33 55.22
CA ARG A 162 0.56 8.36 56.40
C ARG A 162 -0.20 8.56 57.70
N SER A 163 -1.20 9.45 57.71
CA SER A 163 -2.06 9.65 58.88
C SER A 163 -2.88 8.39 59.21
N LYS A 164 -3.49 7.75 58.21
CA LYS A 164 -4.27 6.52 58.39
C LYS A 164 -3.41 5.35 58.83
N GLU A 165 -2.19 5.22 58.31
CA GLU A 165 -1.21 4.22 58.70
C GLU A 165 -0.90 4.32 60.21
N GLN A 166 -0.70 5.55 60.72
CA GLN A 166 -0.54 5.77 62.16
C GLN A 166 -1.77 5.32 62.96
N THR A 167 -2.98 5.57 62.46
CA THR A 167 -4.21 5.10 63.13
C THR A 167 -4.37 3.59 63.08
N ILE A 168 -4.01 2.95 61.97
CA ILE A 168 -4.03 1.49 61.80
C ILE A 168 -3.05 0.86 62.78
N GLN A 169 -1.83 1.38 62.92
CA GLN A 169 -0.86 0.84 63.88
C GLN A 169 -1.35 0.94 65.34
N LEU A 170 -2.00 2.04 65.70
CA LEU A 170 -2.61 2.19 67.02
C LEU A 170 -3.76 1.21 67.22
N GLN A 171 -4.60 1.07 66.20
CA GLN A 171 -5.63 0.06 66.18
C GLN A 171 -4.96 -1.29 66.34
N GLU A 172 -4.08 -1.78 65.45
CA GLU A 172 -3.36 -3.08 65.45
C GLU A 172 -2.96 -3.57 66.85
N LYS A 173 -2.38 -2.70 67.66
CA LYS A 173 -2.05 -2.99 69.07
C LYS A 173 -3.26 -3.46 69.90
N LYS A 174 -4.45 -2.88 69.71
CA LYS A 174 -5.71 -3.27 70.38
C LYS A 174 -6.28 -4.64 69.96
N VAL A 175 -6.18 -5.08 68.68
CA VAL A 175 -6.71 -6.40 68.20
C VAL A 175 -5.85 -7.40 68.90
N ARG A 176 -4.53 -7.29 68.80
CA ARG A 176 -3.61 -8.24 69.44
C ARG A 176 -3.93 -8.43 70.93
N ALA A 177 -4.28 -7.36 71.65
CA ALA A 177 -4.74 -7.47 73.03
C ALA A 177 -6.07 -8.24 73.21
N LEU A 178 -7.07 -8.03 72.34
CA LEU A 178 -8.35 -8.76 72.36
C LEU A 178 -8.23 -10.21 71.87
N GLU A 179 -7.35 -10.45 70.91
CA GLU A 179 -7.02 -11.76 70.36
C GLU A 179 -6.53 -12.73 71.43
N ASP A 180 -5.64 -12.23 72.29
CA ASP A 180 -5.10 -12.97 73.42
C ASP A 180 -6.18 -13.27 74.47
N GLN A 181 -7.20 -12.41 74.61
CA GLN A 181 -8.35 -12.67 75.48
C GLN A 181 -9.27 -13.76 74.91
N LEU A 182 -9.59 -13.73 73.61
CA LEU A 182 -10.47 -14.70 72.98
C LEU A 182 -9.85 -16.11 72.93
N ARG A 183 -8.53 -16.20 72.70
CA ARG A 183 -7.82 -17.49 72.70
C ARG A 183 -7.97 -18.21 74.04
N ARG A 184 -7.87 -17.48 75.15
CA ARG A 184 -8.09 -18.00 76.51
C ARG A 184 -9.52 -18.49 76.73
N ALA A 185 -10.51 -17.86 76.09
CA ALA A 185 -11.91 -18.27 76.19
C ALA A 185 -12.24 -19.50 75.32
N SER A 186 -11.68 -19.60 74.12
CA SER A 186 -11.92 -20.73 73.21
C SER A 186 -11.31 -22.04 73.71
N GLU A 187 -10.17 -21.98 74.42
CA GLU A 187 -9.56 -23.16 75.05
C GLU A 187 -10.47 -23.77 76.14
N ALA A 188 -11.40 -22.99 76.71
CA ALA A 188 -12.40 -23.46 77.67
C ALA A 188 -13.64 -24.14 77.02
N HIS A 189 -13.90 -23.91 75.73
CA HIS A 189 -15.11 -24.40 75.04
C HIS A 189 -14.89 -25.67 74.19
N GLY A 190 -13.63 -26.05 73.91
CA GLY A 190 -13.29 -27.24 73.12
C GLY A 190 -13.54 -28.60 73.80
N SER A 191 -13.91 -28.61 75.09
CA SER A 191 -14.17 -29.84 75.88
C SER A 191 -15.63 -30.32 75.82
N THR A 192 -16.58 -29.50 75.37
CA THR A 192 -18.02 -29.81 75.42
C THR A 192 -18.58 -30.41 74.13
N ASN A 193 -17.99 -30.13 72.97
CA ASN A 193 -18.57 -30.52 71.67
C ASN A 193 -18.29 -31.95 71.21
N ARG A 194 -17.35 -32.68 71.83
CA ARG A 194 -17.02 -34.08 71.41
C ARG A 194 -18.06 -35.12 71.84
N ALA A 195 -19.06 -34.75 72.64
CA ALA A 195 -20.09 -35.65 73.15
C ALA A 195 -21.37 -35.71 72.27
N LEU A 196 -21.55 -34.80 71.31
CA LEU A 196 -22.77 -34.68 70.49
C LEU A 196 -22.71 -35.47 69.18
N GLU A 197 -21.51 -35.69 68.62
CA GLU A 197 -21.33 -36.31 67.29
C GLU A 197 -21.56 -37.84 67.27
N ALA A 198 -21.53 -38.52 68.43
CA ALA A 198 -21.77 -39.97 68.53
C ALA A 198 -23.26 -40.36 68.44
N LYS A 199 -24.19 -39.40 68.61
CA LYS A 199 -25.64 -39.65 68.71
C LYS A 199 -26.35 -39.60 67.34
N GLU A 200 -25.71 -39.07 66.31
CA GLU A 200 -26.31 -38.86 64.99
C GLU A 200 -26.11 -40.05 64.03
N GLN A 201 -25.12 -40.91 64.28
CA GLN A 201 -24.74 -42.02 63.40
C GLN A 201 -25.75 -43.19 63.42
N LEU A 202 -26.57 -43.32 64.47
CA LEU A 202 -27.60 -44.38 64.61
C LEU A 202 -28.92 -44.07 63.89
N LYS A 203 -29.18 -42.81 63.53
CA LYS A 203 -30.41 -42.42 62.81
C LYS A 203 -30.35 -42.70 61.31
N PHE A 204 -29.16 -42.93 60.76
CA PHE A 204 -28.93 -43.03 59.31
C PHE A 204 -29.27 -44.42 58.72
N LEU A 205 -29.28 -45.49 59.52
CA LEU A 205 -29.46 -46.87 59.03
C LEU A 205 -30.91 -47.31 58.83
N HIS A 206 -31.89 -46.62 59.43
CA HIS A 206 -33.31 -46.96 59.26
C HIS A 206 -33.99 -46.31 58.04
N VAL A 207 -33.35 -45.31 57.42
CA VAL A 207 -33.88 -44.58 56.25
C VAL A 207 -33.54 -45.29 54.93
N ALA A 208 -32.50 -46.13 54.90
CA ALA A 208 -31.92 -46.69 53.67
C ALA A 208 -32.71 -47.85 53.02
N ARG A 209 -33.75 -48.40 53.67
CA ARG A 209 -34.54 -49.53 53.12
C ARG A 209 -35.92 -49.13 52.57
N ARG A 210 -36.34 -47.88 52.79
CA ARG A 210 -37.60 -47.29 52.27
C ARG A 210 -37.38 -46.55 50.94
N SER A 211 -36.13 -46.32 50.57
CA SER A 211 -35.72 -45.48 49.44
C SER A 211 -35.61 -46.22 48.10
N GLU A 212 -35.54 -47.55 48.06
CA GLU A 212 -35.29 -48.28 46.80
C GLU A 212 -36.51 -48.29 45.85
N ALA A 213 -37.72 -48.46 46.38
CA ALA A 213 -38.96 -48.34 45.60
C ALA A 213 -39.26 -46.87 45.20
N GLN A 214 -38.90 -45.91 46.06
CA GLN A 214 -38.94 -44.49 45.73
C GLN A 214 -37.95 -44.14 44.62
N VAL A 215 -36.74 -44.71 44.64
CA VAL A 215 -35.72 -44.53 43.60
C VAL A 215 -36.20 -45.06 42.24
N GLN A 216 -36.90 -46.20 42.20
CA GLN A 216 -37.45 -46.70 40.94
C GLN A 216 -38.56 -45.80 40.37
N SER A 217 -39.45 -45.25 41.21
CA SER A 217 -40.44 -44.26 40.77
C SER A 217 -39.78 -42.94 40.33
N LEU A 218 -38.72 -42.53 41.04
CA LEU A 218 -37.95 -41.33 40.75
C LEU A 218 -37.22 -41.49 39.41
N VAL A 219 -36.67 -42.67 39.10
CA VAL A 219 -36.03 -42.93 37.81
C VAL A 219 -37.03 -42.82 36.66
N GLN A 220 -38.25 -43.36 36.80
CA GLN A 220 -39.29 -43.20 35.77
C GLN A 220 -39.75 -41.75 35.62
N GLN A 221 -39.90 -41.03 36.73
CA GLN A 221 -40.22 -39.61 36.72
C GLN A 221 -39.10 -38.79 36.07
N LEU A 222 -37.83 -39.07 36.40
CA LEU A 222 -36.67 -38.41 35.79
C LEU A 222 -36.58 -38.68 34.29
N GLN A 223 -37.01 -39.84 33.80
CA GLN A 223 -37.09 -40.10 32.36
C GLN A 223 -38.15 -39.22 31.67
N LEU A 224 -39.33 -39.08 32.28
CA LEU A 224 -40.38 -38.20 31.79
C LEU A 224 -39.98 -36.73 31.87
N ASP A 225 -39.33 -36.33 32.95
CA ASP A 225 -38.84 -34.97 33.16
C ASP A 225 -37.67 -34.67 32.21
N ASN A 226 -36.76 -35.60 31.95
CA ASN A 226 -35.73 -35.45 30.92
C ASN A 226 -36.34 -35.28 29.53
N ALA A 227 -37.38 -36.04 29.18
CA ALA A 227 -38.08 -35.86 27.91
C ALA A 227 -38.76 -34.48 27.82
N ARG A 228 -39.35 -34.00 28.91
CA ARG A 228 -39.91 -32.64 29.00
C ARG A 228 -38.84 -31.56 28.93
N LEU A 229 -37.71 -31.74 29.62
CA LEU A 229 -36.57 -30.82 29.60
C LEU A 229 -35.95 -30.74 28.21
N VAL A 230 -35.78 -31.86 27.51
CA VAL A 230 -35.33 -31.85 26.11
C VAL A 230 -36.32 -31.10 25.22
N LYS A 231 -37.63 -31.26 25.44
CA LYS A 231 -38.66 -30.51 24.71
C LYS A 231 -38.66 -29.01 25.05
N LEU A 232 -38.42 -28.66 26.31
CA LEU A 232 -38.34 -27.29 26.78
C LEU A 232 -37.06 -26.62 26.27
N LEU A 233 -35.92 -27.32 26.34
CA LEU A 233 -34.67 -26.91 25.74
C LEU A 233 -34.85 -26.69 24.24
N ALA A 234 -35.45 -27.64 23.51
CA ALA A 234 -35.76 -27.48 22.08
C ALA A 234 -36.62 -26.25 21.74
N SER A 235 -37.40 -25.74 22.70
CA SER A 235 -38.17 -24.52 22.52
C SER A 235 -37.37 -23.24 22.73
N THR A 236 -36.21 -23.28 23.40
CA THR A 236 -35.36 -22.09 23.58
C THR A 236 -34.53 -21.81 22.34
N ASP A 237 -34.23 -20.54 22.10
CA ASP A 237 -33.46 -20.13 20.94
C ASP A 237 -31.99 -20.55 21.07
N GLU A 238 -31.44 -20.60 22.29
CA GLU A 238 -30.06 -21.03 22.54
C GLU A 238 -29.84 -22.51 22.23
N TYR A 239 -30.83 -23.37 22.53
CA TYR A 239 -30.75 -24.77 22.15
C TYR A 239 -30.96 -24.95 20.65
N ARG A 240 -31.80 -24.12 20.01
CA ARG A 240 -31.94 -24.12 18.55
C ARG A 240 -30.63 -23.71 17.87
N ASP A 241 -29.95 -22.69 18.39
CA ASP A 241 -28.63 -22.27 17.91
C ASP A 241 -27.58 -23.33 18.16
N PHE A 242 -27.59 -23.97 19.34
CA PHE A 242 -26.70 -25.09 19.65
C PHE A 242 -26.97 -26.30 18.75
N ALA A 243 -28.24 -26.66 18.54
CA ALA A 243 -28.65 -27.74 17.64
C ALA A 243 -28.24 -27.43 16.19
N ALA A 244 -28.44 -26.19 15.72
CA ALA A 244 -27.96 -25.73 14.42
C ALA A 244 -26.42 -25.78 14.32
N SER A 245 -25.70 -25.43 15.39
CA SER A 245 -24.23 -25.55 15.44
C SER A 245 -23.74 -27.01 15.41
N LEU A 246 -24.49 -27.92 16.03
CA LEU A 246 -24.26 -29.36 15.97
C LEU A 246 -24.53 -29.91 14.57
N GLU A 247 -25.59 -29.45 13.91
CA GLU A 247 -25.90 -29.82 12.53
C GLU A 247 -24.84 -29.29 11.56
N CYS A 248 -24.40 -28.04 11.71
CA CYS A 248 -23.32 -27.45 10.90
C CYS A 248 -21.95 -28.09 11.11
N SER A 249 -21.70 -28.71 12.28
CA SER A 249 -20.45 -29.43 12.57
C SER A 249 -20.46 -30.90 12.12
N GLY A 250 -21.49 -31.32 11.37
CA GLY A 250 -21.63 -32.69 10.86
C GLY A 250 -22.13 -33.69 11.90
N GLY A 251 -22.60 -33.21 13.05
CA GLY A 251 -23.19 -34.03 14.12
C GLY A 251 -22.21 -34.96 14.84
N LEU A 252 -22.60 -35.42 16.03
CA LEU A 252 -21.92 -36.48 16.76
C LEU A 252 -22.87 -37.65 16.98
N ALA A 253 -22.42 -38.85 16.66
CA ALA A 253 -23.12 -40.09 16.95
C ALA A 253 -22.46 -40.78 18.16
N TYR A 254 -23.29 -41.22 19.11
CA TYR A 254 -22.83 -42.06 20.21
C TYR A 254 -22.74 -43.52 19.75
N VAL A 255 -21.55 -44.11 19.85
CA VAL A 255 -21.33 -45.54 19.60
C VAL A 255 -21.40 -46.27 20.93
N PRO A 256 -22.41 -47.12 21.18
CA PRO A 256 -22.48 -47.87 22.41
C PRO A 256 -21.18 -48.65 22.64
N PRO A 257 -20.65 -48.68 23.88
CA PRO A 257 -19.53 -49.55 24.18
C PRO A 257 -19.90 -50.98 23.79
N PRO A 258 -18.98 -51.75 23.16
CA PRO A 258 -19.25 -53.16 22.89
C PRO A 258 -19.68 -53.77 24.21
N GLN A 259 -20.87 -54.38 24.22
CA GLN A 259 -21.32 -55.12 25.38
C GLN A 259 -20.24 -56.18 25.59
N VAL A 260 -19.36 -55.93 26.58
CA VAL A 260 -18.45 -56.95 27.06
C VAL A 260 -19.43 -57.98 27.59
N GLU A 261 -19.69 -59.01 26.79
CA GLU A 261 -20.44 -60.19 27.20
C GLU A 261 -19.89 -60.48 28.58
N SER A 262 -20.72 -60.21 29.57
CA SER A 262 -20.30 -60.28 30.93
C SER A 262 -19.99 -61.75 31.13
N THR A 263 -18.71 -62.09 31.06
CA THR A 263 -18.17 -63.41 31.41
C THR A 263 -18.34 -63.67 32.92
N TRP A 264 -19.20 -62.89 33.60
CA TRP A 264 -20.09 -63.36 34.66
C TRP A 264 -21.01 -64.51 34.24
N GLY A 265 -20.86 -65.06 33.02
CA GLY A 265 -21.13 -66.47 32.76
C GLY A 265 -20.43 -67.34 33.79
N HIS A 266 -21.18 -67.71 34.83
CA HIS A 266 -21.10 -68.97 35.56
C HIS A 266 -19.82 -69.77 35.32
N LYS A 267 -18.69 -69.31 35.86
CA LYS A 267 -17.68 -70.22 36.38
C LYS A 267 -17.91 -70.29 37.88
N GLY A 268 -19.03 -70.91 38.25
CA GLY A 268 -19.09 -71.51 39.58
C GLY A 268 -18.00 -72.57 39.61
N PRO A 269 -17.04 -72.55 40.56
CA PRO A 269 -16.50 -73.80 41.01
C PRO A 269 -17.67 -74.53 41.67
N ASP A 270 -18.15 -75.59 41.01
CA ASP A 270 -18.97 -76.62 41.64
C ASP A 270 -18.13 -77.32 42.72
N THR A 271 -17.93 -76.62 43.83
CA THR A 271 -17.52 -77.19 45.10
C THR A 271 -18.35 -76.51 46.17
N PHE A 272 -19.56 -77.04 46.30
CA PHE A 272 -20.34 -76.98 47.52
C PHE A 272 -19.46 -77.48 48.68
N THR A 273 -18.94 -76.56 49.49
CA THR A 273 -18.49 -76.88 50.83
C THR A 273 -19.21 -75.95 51.80
N SER A 274 -20.28 -76.52 52.37
CA SER A 274 -21.02 -76.04 53.52
C SER A 274 -20.06 -75.73 54.68
N ALA A 275 -19.75 -74.44 54.90
CA ALA A 275 -19.26 -73.94 56.18
C ALA A 275 -19.50 -72.43 56.32
N SER A 276 -20.12 -72.05 57.44
CA SER A 276 -20.18 -70.71 58.07
C SER A 276 -21.14 -69.64 57.49
N PRO A 277 -22.21 -69.26 58.22
CA PRO A 277 -23.17 -68.23 57.80
C PRO A 277 -22.86 -66.76 58.20
N TYR A 278 -21.71 -66.43 58.80
CA TYR A 278 -21.53 -65.09 59.41
C TYR A 278 -20.16 -64.42 59.25
N ASP A 279 -19.41 -64.74 58.19
CA ASP A 279 -18.28 -63.87 57.82
C ASP A 279 -18.78 -62.75 56.92
N ALA A 280 -18.94 -61.59 57.55
CA ALA A 280 -19.27 -60.32 56.95
C ALA A 280 -18.40 -60.07 55.72
N VAL A 281 -18.99 -60.18 54.53
CA VAL A 281 -18.48 -59.50 53.35
C VAL A 281 -18.35 -58.03 53.77
N PRO A 282 -17.12 -57.46 53.82
CA PRO A 282 -16.94 -56.09 54.23
C PRO A 282 -17.77 -55.24 53.26
N VAL A 283 -18.89 -54.71 53.75
CA VAL A 283 -19.64 -53.69 53.03
C VAL A 283 -18.65 -52.54 52.91
N PRO A 284 -18.17 -52.19 51.70
CA PRO A 284 -17.19 -51.14 51.53
C PRO A 284 -17.75 -49.91 52.22
N SER A 285 -16.96 -49.34 53.13
CA SER A 285 -17.47 -48.26 53.96
C SER A 285 -17.98 -47.15 53.03
N LEU A 286 -19.03 -46.42 53.44
CA LEU A 286 -19.58 -45.34 52.61
C LEU A 286 -18.53 -44.26 52.25
N LYS A 287 -17.39 -44.23 52.97
CA LYS A 287 -16.22 -43.42 52.65
C LYS A 287 -15.42 -43.98 51.44
N GLU A 288 -15.35 -45.29 51.26
CA GLU A 288 -14.74 -45.94 50.08
C GLU A 288 -15.64 -45.87 48.83
N LEU A 289 -16.97 -45.73 49.00
CA LEU A 289 -17.86 -45.50 47.85
C LEU A 289 -17.69 -44.11 47.23
N LYS A 290 -17.15 -43.15 47.99
CA LYS A 290 -16.81 -41.79 47.52
C LYS A 290 -15.50 -41.78 46.71
N ASP A 291 -14.64 -42.77 46.93
CA ASP A 291 -13.41 -43.01 46.16
C ASP A 291 -13.59 -44.07 45.07
N ARG A 292 -14.79 -44.65 44.93
CA ARG A 292 -15.13 -45.42 43.73
C ARG A 292 -15.08 -44.39 42.59
N PRO A 293 -14.06 -44.43 41.69
CA PRO A 293 -13.96 -43.43 40.65
C PRO A 293 -15.26 -43.56 39.86
N VAL A 294 -16.13 -42.56 39.98
CA VAL A 294 -17.33 -42.39 39.16
C VAL A 294 -16.84 -42.75 37.77
N ARG A 295 -17.32 -43.88 37.23
CA ARG A 295 -16.80 -44.50 36.00
C ARG A 295 -16.50 -43.36 35.05
N SER A 296 -15.21 -43.08 34.92
CA SER A 296 -14.69 -41.76 34.54
C SER A 296 -15.50 -41.25 33.35
N SER A 297 -16.16 -40.10 33.50
CA SER A 297 -16.83 -39.37 32.41
C SER A 297 -15.94 -39.22 31.17
N GLY A 298 -14.62 -39.30 31.33
CA GLY A 298 -13.65 -39.40 30.24
C GLY A 298 -13.77 -40.63 29.33
N ARG A 299 -14.40 -41.74 29.75
CA ARG A 299 -14.66 -42.90 28.88
C ARG A 299 -15.79 -42.61 27.91
N GLU A 300 -16.85 -41.94 28.36
CA GLU A 300 -18.00 -41.66 27.51
C GLU A 300 -17.61 -40.79 26.33
N ALA A 301 -16.73 -39.81 26.56
CA ALA A 301 -16.17 -38.99 25.50
C ALA A 301 -15.70 -39.85 24.33
N ASP A 302 -14.92 -40.91 24.55
CA ASP A 302 -14.32 -41.75 23.49
C ASP A 302 -15.33 -42.49 22.60
N HIS A 303 -16.60 -42.54 23.01
CA HIS A 303 -17.70 -43.18 22.29
C HIS A 303 -18.43 -42.22 21.36
N TRP A 304 -18.20 -40.91 21.47
CA TRP A 304 -18.75 -39.92 20.55
C TRP A 304 -17.85 -39.80 19.32
N VAL A 305 -18.38 -40.22 18.16
CA VAL A 305 -17.73 -40.14 16.85
C VAL A 305 -18.50 -39.15 15.95
N PRO A 306 -17.85 -38.52 14.95
CA PRO A 306 -18.58 -37.73 13.95
C PRO A 306 -19.68 -38.55 13.27
N ALA A 307 -20.87 -37.97 13.11
CA ALA A 307 -22.02 -38.71 12.59
C ALA A 307 -21.77 -39.18 11.16
N ASP A 308 -21.11 -38.37 10.33
CA ASP A 308 -20.71 -38.72 8.96
C ASP A 308 -19.81 -39.95 8.93
N THR A 309 -18.84 -40.05 9.85
CA THR A 309 -17.98 -41.23 9.96
C THR A 309 -18.81 -42.48 10.31
N TYR A 310 -19.74 -42.36 11.25
CA TYR A 310 -20.59 -43.48 11.65
C TYR A 310 -21.50 -43.92 10.50
N ALA A 311 -22.09 -42.99 9.76
CA ALA A 311 -22.89 -43.25 8.58
C ALA A 311 -22.07 -43.97 7.49
N LEU A 312 -20.91 -43.41 7.13
CA LEU A 312 -20.01 -43.98 6.12
C LEU A 312 -19.51 -45.38 6.51
N ALA A 313 -19.20 -45.59 7.79
CA ALA A 313 -18.85 -46.89 8.34
C ALA A 313 -19.99 -47.91 8.23
N ASN A 314 -21.22 -47.50 8.53
CA ASN A 314 -22.39 -48.36 8.41
C ASN A 314 -22.72 -48.69 6.95
N ASP A 315 -22.58 -47.72 6.04
CA ASP A 315 -22.77 -47.93 4.60
C ASP A 315 -21.71 -48.87 4.02
N PHE A 316 -20.45 -48.68 4.39
CA PHE A 316 -19.36 -49.59 4.02
C PHE A 316 -19.64 -51.02 4.52
N ARG A 317 -20.10 -51.16 5.77
CA ARG A 317 -20.48 -52.46 6.34
C ARG A 317 -21.60 -53.11 5.51
N ARG A 318 -22.65 -52.35 5.17
CA ARG A 318 -23.79 -52.84 4.37
C ARG A 318 -23.36 -53.31 2.98
N GLN A 319 -22.46 -52.58 2.33
CA GLN A 319 -22.03 -52.86 0.96
C GLN A 319 -21.04 -54.04 0.88
N PHE A 320 -20.04 -54.10 1.76
CA PHE A 320 -18.91 -55.03 1.60
C PHE A 320 -18.88 -56.16 2.62
N THR A 321 -19.45 -55.96 3.81
CA THR A 321 -19.33 -56.92 4.93
C THR A 321 -20.64 -57.08 5.72
N PRO A 322 -21.78 -57.40 5.07
CA PRO A 322 -23.07 -57.45 5.75
C PRO A 322 -23.13 -58.52 6.85
N LYS A 323 -22.28 -59.55 6.78
CA LYS A 323 -22.19 -60.63 7.78
C LYS A 323 -21.46 -60.23 9.07
N VAL A 324 -20.73 -59.10 9.08
CA VAL A 324 -20.01 -58.65 10.27
C VAL A 324 -20.99 -57.93 11.21
N PRO A 325 -21.10 -58.35 12.49
CA PRO A 325 -21.98 -57.70 13.45
C PRO A 325 -21.53 -56.26 13.72
N MET A 326 -22.49 -55.37 13.97
CA MET A 326 -22.23 -53.95 14.18
C MET A 326 -21.26 -53.70 15.35
N ASP A 327 -21.27 -54.56 16.36
CA ASP A 327 -20.42 -54.43 17.56
C ASP A 327 -18.92 -54.46 17.24
N LYS A 328 -18.49 -55.28 16.26
CA LYS A 328 -17.08 -55.32 15.84
C LYS A 328 -16.69 -54.06 15.06
N PHE A 329 -17.63 -53.50 14.32
CA PHE A 329 -17.43 -52.25 13.60
C PHE A 329 -17.43 -51.04 14.54
N ALA A 330 -18.29 -51.05 15.55
CA ALA A 330 -18.31 -50.09 16.65
C ALA A 330 -16.97 -50.10 17.42
N GLU A 331 -16.42 -51.27 17.71
CA GLU A 331 -15.09 -51.38 18.34
C GLU A 331 -13.99 -50.76 17.47
N LEU A 332 -14.01 -51.00 16.16
CA LEU A 332 -13.08 -50.38 15.21
C LEU A 332 -13.22 -48.86 15.19
N LEU A 333 -14.45 -48.35 15.13
CA LEU A 333 -14.75 -46.92 15.16
C LEU A 333 -14.24 -46.25 16.44
N ILE A 334 -14.44 -46.87 17.61
CA ILE A 334 -13.93 -46.37 18.88
C ILE A 334 -12.39 -46.31 18.87
N ARG A 335 -11.72 -47.37 18.36
CA ARG A 335 -10.25 -47.39 18.25
C ARG A 335 -9.73 -46.31 17.29
N LEU A 336 -10.39 -46.10 16.15
CA LEU A 336 -10.06 -45.04 15.20
C LEU A 336 -10.28 -43.65 15.80
N ASN A 337 -11.41 -43.44 16.48
CA ASN A 337 -11.73 -42.19 17.17
C ASN A 337 -10.65 -41.82 18.19
N LYS A 338 -10.15 -42.81 18.94
CA LYS A 338 -9.04 -42.61 19.88
C LYS A 338 -7.77 -42.10 19.19
N ILE A 339 -7.43 -42.66 18.03
CA ILE A 339 -6.29 -42.20 17.23
C ILE A 339 -6.53 -40.78 16.70
N TRP A 340 -7.71 -40.52 16.14
CA TRP A 340 -8.08 -39.19 15.65
C TRP A 340 -8.04 -38.13 16.73
N ARG A 341 -8.65 -38.39 17.90
CA ARG A 341 -8.60 -37.47 19.04
C ARG A 341 -7.19 -37.25 19.54
N THR A 342 -6.33 -38.26 19.51
CA THR A 342 -4.91 -38.10 19.88
C THR A 342 -4.19 -37.20 18.87
N ARG A 343 -4.44 -37.37 17.57
CA ARG A 343 -3.89 -36.51 16.52
C ARG A 343 -4.43 -35.08 16.64
N GLU A 344 -5.74 -34.95 16.83
CA GLU A 344 -6.42 -33.66 16.93
C GLU A 344 -5.97 -32.91 18.18
N ARG A 345 -5.87 -33.58 19.32
CA ARG A 345 -5.30 -32.99 20.54
C ARG A 345 -3.87 -32.48 20.31
N ARG A 346 -3.03 -33.23 19.58
CA ARG A 346 -1.67 -32.76 19.21
C ARG A 346 -1.73 -31.56 18.26
N ASN A 347 -2.66 -31.54 17.31
CA ASN A 347 -2.84 -30.40 16.40
C ASN A 347 -3.31 -29.16 17.15
N VAL A 348 -4.34 -29.29 17.99
CA VAL A 348 -4.84 -28.23 18.88
C VAL A 348 -3.72 -27.76 19.80
N GLU A 349 -2.92 -28.65 20.40
CA GLU A 349 -1.80 -28.27 21.26
C GLU A 349 -0.70 -27.52 20.50
N ARG A 350 -0.40 -27.91 19.25
CA ARG A 350 0.52 -27.16 18.38
C ARG A 350 -0.02 -25.76 18.07
N HIS A 351 -1.30 -25.63 17.73
CA HIS A 351 -1.93 -24.33 17.46
C HIS A 351 -1.98 -23.47 18.71
N ARG A 352 -2.36 -24.05 19.85
CA ARG A 352 -2.33 -23.41 21.16
C ARG A 352 -0.92 -22.93 21.50
N SER A 353 0.10 -23.76 21.31
CA SER A 353 1.50 -23.39 21.53
C SER A 353 1.95 -22.26 20.61
N LYS A 354 1.56 -22.27 19.32
CA LYS A 354 1.83 -21.18 18.38
C LYS A 354 1.17 -19.88 18.83
N LEU A 355 -0.12 -19.91 19.16
CA LEU A 355 -0.87 -18.75 19.64
C LEU A 355 -0.34 -18.24 20.99
N GLN A 356 0.03 -19.14 21.90
CA GLN A 356 0.66 -18.77 23.17
C GLN A 356 2.01 -18.09 22.98
N LYS A 357 2.84 -18.53 22.02
CA LYS A 357 4.07 -17.82 21.65
C LYS A 357 3.76 -16.42 21.11
N VAL A 358 2.79 -16.28 20.21
CA VAL A 358 2.36 -14.96 19.71
C VAL A 358 1.86 -14.07 20.85
N ILE A 359 1.03 -14.59 21.76
CA ILE A 359 0.56 -13.86 22.94
C ILE A 359 1.74 -13.46 23.84
N ALA A 360 2.71 -14.35 24.07
CA ALA A 360 3.89 -14.06 24.88
C ALA A 360 4.77 -12.99 24.22
N ASP A 361 4.98 -13.06 22.91
CA ASP A 361 5.75 -12.08 22.14
C ASP A 361 5.04 -10.71 22.12
N LEU A 362 3.72 -10.67 21.93
CA LEU A 362 2.93 -9.45 22.00
C LEU A 362 2.95 -8.85 23.41
N ARG A 363 2.79 -9.69 24.46
CA ARG A 363 2.93 -9.25 25.85
C ARG A 363 4.33 -8.70 26.13
N ARG A 364 5.37 -9.32 25.58
CA ARG A 364 6.75 -8.84 25.70
C ARG A 364 6.91 -7.48 25.03
N ARG A 365 6.44 -7.32 23.79
CA ARG A 365 6.47 -6.03 23.06
C ARG A 365 5.71 -4.94 23.80
N LEU A 366 4.51 -5.26 24.30
CA LEU A 366 3.73 -4.34 25.12
C LEU A 366 4.50 -3.98 26.40
N SER A 367 5.03 -4.95 27.13
CA SER A 367 5.82 -4.69 28.35
C SER A 367 7.08 -3.85 28.11
N GLN A 368 7.69 -3.98 26.93
CA GLN A 368 8.85 -3.17 26.53
C GLN A 368 8.47 -1.74 26.12
N GLY A 369 7.22 -1.51 25.70
CA GLY A 369 6.70 -0.19 25.34
C GLY A 369 6.14 0.61 26.52
N ILE A 370 5.93 -0.03 27.68
CA ILE A 370 5.46 0.66 28.90
C ILE A 370 6.61 1.48 29.48
N ALA A 371 6.38 2.76 29.71
CA ALA A 371 7.38 3.64 30.30
C ALA A 371 7.72 3.17 31.73
N TYR A 372 9.00 3.21 32.10
CA TYR A 372 9.49 2.73 33.40
C TYR A 372 8.72 3.31 34.60
N GLU A 373 8.32 4.58 34.53
CA GLU A 373 7.52 5.23 35.57
C GLU A 373 6.16 4.56 35.81
N GLU A 374 5.52 4.06 34.76
CA GLU A 374 4.21 3.41 34.85
C GLU A 374 4.32 2.03 35.50
N VAL A 375 5.39 1.27 35.16
CA VAL A 375 5.72 0.01 35.84
C VAL A 375 5.97 0.23 37.33
N MET A 376 6.66 1.31 37.71
CA MET A 376 6.90 1.66 39.12
C MET A 376 5.59 2.01 39.84
N ARG A 377 4.68 2.75 39.19
CA ARG A 377 3.35 3.06 39.74
C ARG A 377 2.51 1.81 39.96
N ASP A 378 2.48 0.89 38.99
CA ASP A 378 1.70 -0.37 39.11
C ASP A 378 2.22 -1.27 40.23
N ASN A 379 3.54 -1.37 40.40
CA ASN A 379 4.15 -2.12 41.50
C ASN A 379 3.78 -1.55 42.88
N GLU A 380 3.72 -0.22 42.99
CA GLU A 380 3.32 0.45 44.22
C GLU A 380 1.82 0.23 44.51
N VAL A 381 0.96 0.30 43.49
CA VAL A 381 -0.47 -0.01 43.62
C VAL A 381 -0.68 -1.47 44.04
N GLU A 382 0.05 -2.41 43.47
CA GLU A 382 0.03 -3.83 43.85
C GLU A 382 0.46 -4.04 45.31
N ARG A 383 1.50 -3.33 45.76
CA ARG A 383 1.96 -3.33 47.15
C ARG A 383 0.86 -2.85 48.09
N LEU A 384 0.28 -1.67 47.80
CA LEU A 384 -0.79 -1.08 48.61
C LEU A 384 -2.06 -1.94 48.63
N LYS A 385 -2.40 -2.60 47.51
CA LYS A 385 -3.54 -3.55 47.45
C LYS A 385 -3.31 -4.78 48.33
N ARG A 386 -2.08 -5.31 48.37
CA ARG A 386 -1.73 -6.43 49.26
C ARG A 386 -1.86 -6.02 50.72
N GLU A 387 -1.32 -4.86 51.09
CA GLU A 387 -1.46 -4.29 52.44
C GLU A 387 -2.94 -4.10 52.83
N LEU A 388 -3.76 -3.50 51.95
CA LEU A 388 -5.21 -3.36 52.18
C LEU A 388 -5.93 -4.70 52.34
N LYS A 389 -5.56 -5.73 51.58
CA LYS A 389 -6.16 -7.06 51.67
C LYS A 389 -5.80 -7.75 52.99
N GLU A 390 -4.56 -7.60 53.45
CA GLU A 390 -4.13 -8.08 54.76
C GLU A 390 -4.89 -7.36 55.87
N LEU A 391 -5.01 -6.04 55.81
CA LEU A 391 -5.78 -5.25 56.77
C LEU A 391 -7.28 -5.61 56.79
N ARG A 392 -7.89 -5.86 55.62
CA ARG A 392 -9.29 -6.35 55.58
C ARG A 392 -9.43 -7.75 56.17
N LYS A 393 -8.43 -8.61 55.99
CA LYS A 393 -8.43 -9.98 56.53
C LYS A 393 -8.28 -9.97 58.06
N THR A 394 -7.46 -9.07 58.60
CA THR A 394 -7.34 -8.87 60.06
C THR A 394 -8.59 -8.23 60.66
N PHE A 395 -9.36 -7.49 59.87
CA PHE A 395 -10.63 -6.89 60.29
C PHE A 395 -11.80 -7.89 60.27
N ASN A 396 -11.98 -8.61 59.17
CA ASN A 396 -13.08 -9.57 58.97
C ASN A 396 -12.95 -10.82 59.85
N SER A 397 -11.77 -11.12 60.40
CA SER A 397 -11.61 -12.20 61.40
C SER A 397 -12.25 -11.88 62.76
N GLY A 398 -12.94 -10.74 62.90
CA GLY A 398 -13.86 -10.46 64.00
C GLY A 398 -13.21 -10.20 65.36
N ARG A 399 -11.88 -10.04 65.41
CA ARG A 399 -11.13 -9.88 66.66
C ARG A 399 -11.07 -8.44 67.19
N ARG A 400 -11.71 -7.48 66.52
CA ARG A 400 -11.99 -6.14 67.09
C ARG A 400 -13.45 -5.75 66.88
N ARG A 401 -14.18 -5.56 67.97
CA ARG A 401 -15.32 -4.64 67.98
C ARG A 401 -14.73 -3.23 68.05
N LEU A 402 -15.01 -2.39 67.06
CA LEU A 402 -14.54 -1.01 67.08
C LEU A 402 -15.29 -0.21 68.13
N ASN A 403 -14.61 0.77 68.70
CA ASN A 403 -15.27 1.75 69.54
C ASN A 403 -16.08 2.69 68.64
N GLU A 404 -17.26 3.14 69.09
CA GLU A 404 -18.16 4.05 68.36
C GLU A 404 -17.48 5.25 67.64
N PRO A 405 -16.44 5.93 68.19
CA PRO A 405 -15.73 6.98 67.44
C PRO A 405 -14.88 6.46 66.28
N GLU A 406 -14.35 5.24 66.36
CA GLU A 406 -13.62 4.59 65.25
C GLU A 406 -14.59 4.14 64.16
N GLU A 407 -15.81 3.76 64.52
CA GLU A 407 -16.89 3.43 63.59
C GLU A 407 -17.35 4.68 62.82
N ARG A 408 -17.54 5.83 63.49
CA ARG A 408 -17.82 7.11 62.81
C ARG A 408 -16.67 7.60 61.92
N LEU A 409 -15.42 7.33 62.30
CA LEU A 409 -14.25 7.66 61.47
C LEU A 409 -14.16 6.75 60.23
N LEU A 410 -14.58 5.48 60.38
CA LEU A 410 -14.70 4.54 59.28
C LEU A 410 -15.84 4.94 58.35
N GLU A 411 -17.01 5.28 58.87
CA GLU A 411 -18.14 5.82 58.10
C GLU A 411 -17.74 7.08 57.34
N SER A 412 -17.10 8.06 57.99
CA SER A 412 -16.58 9.25 57.30
C SER A 412 -15.52 8.91 56.23
N SER A 413 -14.65 7.92 56.46
CA SER A 413 -13.71 7.49 55.43
C SER A 413 -14.36 6.67 54.32
N LEU A 414 -15.44 5.94 54.59
CA LEU A 414 -16.24 5.24 53.60
C LEU A 414 -17.01 6.24 52.73
N GLU A 415 -17.62 7.27 53.34
CA GLU A 415 -18.24 8.39 52.62
C GLU A 415 -17.23 9.13 51.74
N ASN A 416 -16.01 9.37 52.23
CA ASN A 416 -14.95 9.96 51.42
C ASN A 416 -14.48 9.04 50.28
N VAL A 417 -14.37 7.73 50.52
CA VAL A 417 -14.05 6.74 49.49
C VAL A 417 -15.18 6.66 48.46
N GLU A 418 -16.44 6.73 48.88
CA GLU A 418 -17.59 6.79 47.99
C GLU A 418 -17.59 8.07 47.16
N ALA A 419 -17.31 9.23 47.77
CA ALA A 419 -17.17 10.51 47.07
C ALA A 419 -16.02 10.47 46.05
N LEU A 420 -14.86 9.92 46.42
CA LEU A 420 -13.73 9.71 45.51
C LEU A 420 -14.07 8.71 44.41
N SER A 421 -14.81 7.63 44.71
CA SER A 421 -15.26 6.67 43.70
C SER A 421 -16.22 7.31 42.70
N LYS A 422 -17.07 8.25 43.16
CA LYS A 422 -17.98 9.02 42.32
C LYS A 422 -17.21 10.00 41.43
N GLN A 423 -16.20 10.68 41.98
CA GLN A 423 -15.30 11.53 41.19
C GLN A 423 -14.50 10.72 40.17
N LEU A 424 -14.02 9.53 40.53
CA LEU A 424 -13.31 8.63 39.61
C LEU A 424 -14.23 8.18 38.47
N ARG A 425 -15.48 7.80 38.77
CA ARG A 425 -16.48 7.48 37.73
C ARG A 425 -16.75 8.67 36.81
N GLN A 426 -16.93 9.87 37.36
CA GLN A 426 -17.12 11.08 36.56
C GLN A 426 -15.90 11.39 35.68
N ALA A 427 -14.69 11.16 36.18
CA ALA A 427 -13.47 11.31 35.39
C ALA A 427 -13.38 10.25 34.29
N GLN A 428 -13.75 9.00 34.58
CA GLN A 428 -13.83 7.92 33.59
C GLN A 428 -14.87 8.23 32.51
N GLU A 429 -16.08 8.64 32.88
CA GLU A 429 -17.13 9.05 31.93
C GLU A 429 -16.67 10.18 31.01
N LYS A 430 -15.95 11.18 31.56
CA LYS A 430 -15.35 12.25 30.75
C LYS A 430 -14.25 11.73 29.82
N ASN A 431 -13.41 10.80 30.27
CA ASN A 431 -12.38 10.19 29.44
C ASN A 431 -13.00 9.36 28.31
N ASP A 432 -14.07 8.61 28.60
CA ASP A 432 -14.82 7.84 27.62
C ASP A 432 -15.46 8.79 26.58
N MET A 433 -16.05 9.90 27.03
CA MET A 433 -16.55 10.95 26.13
C MET A 433 -15.46 11.57 25.26
N LEU A 434 -14.30 11.90 25.83
CA LEU A 434 -13.18 12.48 25.07
C LEU A 434 -12.60 11.47 24.07
N THR A 435 -12.52 10.19 24.46
CA THR A 435 -12.09 9.10 23.58
C THR A 435 -13.08 8.95 22.42
N GLN A 436 -14.38 9.02 22.70
CA GLN A 436 -15.42 9.00 21.68
C GLN A 436 -15.34 10.21 20.74
N GLN A 437 -15.06 11.41 21.28
CA GLN A 437 -14.83 12.61 20.46
C GLN A 437 -13.57 12.49 19.59
N LEU A 438 -12.49 11.88 20.10
CA LEU A 438 -11.29 11.61 19.31
C LEU A 438 -11.58 10.61 18.18
N THR A 439 -12.31 9.53 18.45
CA THR A 439 -12.71 8.59 17.39
C THR A 439 -13.64 9.22 16.36
N ASP A 440 -14.52 10.14 16.78
CA ASP A 440 -15.39 10.91 15.88
C ASP A 440 -14.57 11.91 15.04
N GLN A 441 -13.50 12.48 15.59
CA GLN A 441 -12.60 13.35 14.83
C GLN A 441 -11.72 12.56 13.86
N GLU A 442 -11.18 11.42 14.28
CA GLU A 442 -10.40 10.52 13.42
C GLU A 442 -11.23 10.03 12.25
N SER A 443 -12.46 9.57 12.49
CA SER A 443 -13.37 9.17 11.41
C SER A 443 -13.74 10.31 10.46
N ARG A 444 -13.84 11.57 10.94
CA ARG A 444 -14.02 12.75 10.07
C ARG A 444 -12.78 13.04 9.22
N LEU A 445 -11.58 12.92 9.80
CA LEU A 445 -10.32 13.10 9.08
C LEU A 445 -10.11 12.01 8.04
N ASP A 446 -10.42 10.76 8.37
CA ASP A 446 -10.36 9.63 7.45
C ASP A 446 -11.36 9.83 6.30
N ALA A 447 -12.60 10.22 6.58
CA ALA A 447 -13.58 10.55 5.55
C ALA A 447 -13.14 11.72 4.65
N ALA A 448 -12.52 12.76 5.22
CA ALA A 448 -11.98 13.88 4.46
C ALA A 448 -10.79 13.46 3.59
N PHE A 449 -9.91 12.59 4.12
CA PHE A 449 -8.78 12.02 3.39
C PHE A 449 -9.26 11.12 2.25
N GLU A 450 -10.22 10.23 2.48
CA GLU A 450 -10.82 9.37 1.46
C GLU A 450 -11.47 10.20 0.33
N SER A 451 -12.20 11.27 0.69
CA SER A 451 -12.76 12.21 -0.27
C SER A 451 -11.67 12.91 -1.09
N GLY A 452 -10.61 13.39 -0.42
CA GLY A 452 -9.45 14.02 -1.07
C GLY A 452 -8.70 13.07 -2.01
N ALA A 453 -8.40 11.86 -1.55
CA ALA A 453 -7.74 10.81 -2.33
C ALA A 453 -8.58 10.40 -3.54
N SER A 454 -9.90 10.24 -3.36
CA SER A 454 -10.83 9.95 -4.45
C SER A 454 -10.94 11.09 -5.47
N SER A 455 -10.87 12.34 -5.01
CA SER A 455 -10.84 13.52 -5.89
C SER A 455 -9.54 13.60 -6.69
N ALA A 456 -8.40 13.41 -6.02
CA ALA A 456 -7.09 13.41 -6.67
C ALA A 456 -6.96 12.25 -7.68
N GLY A 457 -7.44 11.06 -7.35
CA GLY A 457 -7.46 9.92 -8.27
C GLY A 457 -8.35 10.14 -9.48
N ARG A 458 -9.52 10.79 -9.32
CA ARG A 458 -10.35 11.23 -10.45
C ARG A 458 -9.61 12.22 -11.36
N GLN A 459 -8.95 13.21 -10.78
CA GLN A 459 -8.17 14.19 -11.56
C GLN A 459 -6.99 13.54 -12.30
N ALA A 460 -6.30 12.59 -11.67
CA ALA A 460 -5.24 11.82 -12.31
C ALA A 460 -5.77 10.97 -13.47
N ALA A 461 -6.92 10.30 -13.29
CA ALA A 461 -7.58 9.55 -14.34
C ALA A 461 -7.99 10.45 -15.53
N ASP A 462 -8.52 11.64 -15.26
CA ASP A 462 -8.86 12.62 -16.30
C ASP A 462 -7.62 13.09 -17.10
N ILE A 463 -6.50 13.36 -16.41
CA ILE A 463 -5.24 13.75 -17.06
C ILE A 463 -4.73 12.62 -17.96
N VAL A 464 -4.76 11.37 -17.48
CA VAL A 464 -4.37 10.20 -18.28
C VAL A 464 -5.31 10.02 -19.47
N GLY A 465 -6.60 10.27 -19.30
CA GLY A 465 -7.58 10.29 -20.39
C GLY A 465 -7.20 11.29 -21.49
N ARG A 466 -6.97 12.56 -21.12
CA ARG A 466 -6.56 13.60 -22.08
C ARG A 466 -5.23 13.29 -22.76
N PHE A 467 -4.27 12.72 -22.02
CA PHE A 467 -2.98 12.32 -22.59
C PHE A 467 -3.14 11.18 -23.61
N SER A 468 -3.98 10.19 -23.30
CA SER A 468 -4.33 9.11 -24.23
C SER A 468 -5.00 9.64 -25.50
N GLU A 469 -5.98 10.55 -25.36
CA GLU A 469 -6.62 11.21 -26.51
C GLU A 469 -5.63 11.96 -27.38
N ARG A 470 -4.75 12.78 -26.78
CA ARG A 470 -3.74 13.53 -27.51
C ARG A 470 -2.72 12.62 -28.20
N THR A 471 -2.35 11.52 -27.55
CA THR A 471 -1.45 10.55 -28.16
C THR A 471 -2.11 9.89 -29.37
N ASN A 472 -3.36 9.46 -29.25
CA ASN A 472 -4.13 8.90 -30.36
C ASN A 472 -4.27 9.87 -31.54
N GLU A 473 -4.43 11.17 -31.26
CA GLU A 473 -4.47 12.20 -32.29
C GLU A 473 -3.13 12.34 -33.04
N LEU A 474 -2.01 12.43 -32.30
CA LEU A 474 -0.67 12.48 -32.90
C LEU A 474 -0.36 11.23 -33.73
N VAL A 475 -0.84 10.07 -33.29
CA VAL A 475 -0.70 8.80 -34.01
C VAL A 475 -1.45 8.84 -35.33
N ARG A 476 -2.70 9.34 -35.33
CA ARG A 476 -3.48 9.52 -36.57
C ARG A 476 -2.81 10.53 -37.51
N GLU A 477 -2.27 11.63 -37.00
CA GLU A 477 -1.53 12.60 -37.80
C GLU A 477 -0.27 11.99 -38.42
N LEU A 478 0.49 11.22 -37.64
CA LEU A 478 1.69 10.54 -38.09
C LEU A 478 1.36 9.49 -39.17
N GLN A 479 0.33 8.65 -38.95
CA GLN A 479 -0.17 7.71 -39.97
C GLN A 479 -0.58 8.44 -41.26
N LYS A 480 -1.29 9.56 -41.15
CA LYS A 480 -1.70 10.39 -42.29
C LYS A 480 -0.50 10.93 -43.06
N ARG A 481 0.55 11.41 -42.36
CA ARG A 481 1.80 11.89 -42.98
C ARG A 481 2.58 10.75 -43.63
N THR A 482 2.68 9.60 -42.98
CA THR A 482 3.35 8.41 -43.52
C THR A 482 2.66 7.92 -44.79
N MET A 483 1.32 7.89 -44.83
CA MET A 483 0.58 7.56 -46.05
C MET A 483 0.78 8.58 -47.18
N ALA A 484 1.07 9.84 -46.87
CA ALA A 484 1.35 10.88 -47.86
C ALA A 484 2.78 10.77 -48.44
N ILE A 485 3.77 10.43 -47.62
CA ILE A 485 5.19 10.36 -48.01
C ILE A 485 5.49 9.11 -48.85
N ASN A 486 4.84 7.98 -48.57
CA ASN A 486 5.28 6.67 -49.06
C ASN A 486 4.52 6.10 -50.28
N LYS A 487 3.99 6.96 -51.17
CA LYS A 487 3.43 6.48 -52.45
C LYS A 487 4.48 5.94 -53.44
N GLN A 488 5.77 6.18 -53.17
CA GLN A 488 6.84 5.89 -54.13
C GLN A 488 7.63 4.60 -53.84
N ASP A 489 7.54 4.03 -52.62
CA ASP A 489 8.26 2.79 -52.25
C ASP A 489 7.42 1.90 -51.30
N PRO A 490 6.86 0.76 -51.79
CA PRO A 490 6.02 -0.14 -50.99
C PRO A 490 6.75 -0.88 -49.88
N GLU A 491 8.06 -1.16 -50.04
CA GLU A 491 8.84 -1.91 -49.04
C GLU A 491 9.19 -1.03 -47.84
N LEU A 492 9.58 0.21 -48.12
CA LEU A 492 9.85 1.20 -47.08
C LEU A 492 8.56 1.54 -46.31
N TYR A 493 7.42 1.54 -46.98
CA TYR A 493 6.10 1.70 -46.34
C TYR A 493 5.76 0.58 -45.35
N THR A 494 5.99 -0.68 -45.73
CA THR A 494 5.70 -1.82 -44.87
C THR A 494 6.62 -1.87 -43.64
N ARG A 495 7.91 -1.53 -43.78
CA ARG A 495 8.83 -1.41 -42.62
C ARG A 495 8.43 -0.29 -41.66
N VAL A 496 8.06 0.88 -42.18
CA VAL A 496 7.60 2.01 -41.34
C VAL A 496 6.29 1.66 -40.63
N LEU A 497 5.36 0.97 -41.30
CA LEU A 497 4.13 0.48 -40.65
C LEU A 497 4.41 -0.53 -39.53
N GLN A 498 5.36 -1.45 -39.71
CA GLN A 498 5.74 -2.40 -38.67
C GLN A 498 6.35 -1.71 -37.44
N GLN A 499 7.28 -0.77 -37.67
CA GLN A 499 7.88 0.02 -36.58
C GLN A 499 6.84 0.88 -35.85
N GLN A 500 5.92 1.49 -36.59
CA GLN A 500 4.80 2.23 -36.00
C GLN A 500 3.90 1.31 -35.18
N SER A 501 3.47 0.16 -35.73
CA SER A 501 2.62 -0.79 -35.03
C SER A 501 3.26 -1.27 -33.72
N TRP A 502 4.57 -1.53 -33.73
CA TRP A 502 5.30 -1.94 -32.53
C TRP A 502 5.35 -0.82 -31.48
N PHE A 503 5.72 0.40 -31.87
CA PHE A 503 5.79 1.55 -30.97
C PHE A 503 4.42 1.87 -30.34
N LEU A 504 3.35 1.84 -31.15
CA LEU A 504 1.98 2.09 -30.68
C LEU A 504 1.53 1.03 -29.69
N SER A 505 1.81 -0.24 -29.95
CA SER A 505 1.46 -1.34 -29.06
C SER A 505 2.18 -1.24 -27.72
N ASP A 506 3.47 -0.84 -27.72
CA ASP A 506 4.23 -0.64 -26.48
C ASP A 506 3.71 0.57 -25.69
N LEU A 507 3.42 1.67 -26.37
CA LEU A 507 2.88 2.87 -25.75
C LEU A 507 1.49 2.65 -25.17
N GLU A 508 0.61 1.95 -25.89
CA GLU A 508 -0.73 1.59 -25.41
C GLU A 508 -0.64 0.68 -24.18
N ARG A 509 0.26 -0.31 -24.18
CA ARG A 509 0.51 -1.17 -23.02
C ARG A 509 0.99 -0.37 -21.81
N LYS A 510 1.90 0.59 -22.00
CA LYS A 510 2.39 1.47 -20.91
C LYS A 510 1.27 2.36 -20.37
N LEU A 511 0.43 2.93 -21.23
CA LEU A 511 -0.74 3.71 -20.80
C LEU A 511 -1.76 2.85 -20.05
N LEU A 512 -2.03 1.63 -20.50
CA LEU A 512 -2.92 0.70 -19.83
C LEU A 512 -2.38 0.33 -18.44
N ASN A 513 -1.08 0.08 -18.32
CA ASN A 513 -0.42 -0.18 -17.04
C ASN A 513 -0.49 1.02 -16.10
N CYS A 514 -0.28 2.25 -16.58
CA CYS A 514 -0.45 3.45 -15.78
C CYS A 514 -1.91 3.61 -15.32
N ARG A 515 -2.88 3.41 -16.21
CA ARG A 515 -4.31 3.48 -15.89
C ARG A 515 -4.71 2.43 -14.86
N ASN A 516 -4.25 1.18 -15.03
CA ASN A 516 -4.53 0.09 -14.12
C ASN A 516 -3.83 0.29 -12.76
N GLY A 517 -2.64 0.88 -12.74
CA GLY A 517 -1.96 1.27 -11.50
C GLY A 517 -2.77 2.31 -10.72
N ILE A 518 -3.25 3.36 -11.38
CA ILE A 518 -4.09 4.40 -10.76
C ILE A 518 -5.43 3.80 -10.29
N SER A 519 -6.06 2.95 -11.11
CA SER A 519 -7.32 2.28 -10.73
C SER A 519 -7.13 1.29 -9.58
N GLY A 520 -5.98 0.60 -9.52
CA GLY A 520 -5.63 -0.31 -8.44
C GLY A 520 -5.53 0.41 -7.10
N CYS A 521 -4.88 1.57 -7.09
CA CYS A 521 -4.79 2.45 -5.92
C CYS A 521 -6.18 2.93 -5.44
N LEU A 522 -7.13 3.14 -6.35
CA LEU A 522 -8.51 3.52 -6.01
C LEU A 522 -9.36 2.34 -5.50
N SER A 523 -9.15 1.14 -6.04
CA SER A 523 -9.93 -0.05 -5.64
C SER A 523 -9.53 -0.62 -4.28
N TYR A 524 -8.26 -0.46 -3.87
CA TYR A 524 -7.78 -0.93 -2.57
C TYR A 524 -8.44 -0.19 -1.39
N SER A 525 -8.92 1.03 -1.61
CA SER A 525 -9.66 1.81 -0.61
C SER A 525 -11.09 1.32 -0.38
N PHE A 526 -11.69 0.55 -1.30
CA PHE A 526 -13.12 0.22 -1.27
C PHE A 526 -13.47 -1.21 -0.84
N ILE A 527 -12.53 -2.16 -0.85
CA ILE A 527 -12.87 -3.60 -0.76
C ILE A 527 -12.62 -4.22 0.63
N THR A 528 -11.91 -3.56 1.54
CA THR A 528 -11.75 -4.06 2.91
C THR A 528 -12.62 -3.25 3.89
N PRO A 529 -13.77 -3.79 4.37
CA PRO A 529 -14.46 -3.20 5.51
C PRO A 529 -13.49 -3.23 6.70
N ALA A 530 -13.13 -2.04 7.18
CA ALA A 530 -12.21 -1.85 8.29
C ALA A 530 -12.70 -2.62 9.52
N VAL A 531 -11.87 -3.52 10.05
CA VAL A 531 -11.99 -3.95 11.44
C VAL A 531 -11.56 -2.75 12.28
N PRO A 532 -12.44 -2.18 13.13
CA PRO A 532 -12.08 -1.02 13.94
C PRO A 532 -11.01 -1.42 14.95
N GLY A 533 -9.85 -0.76 14.94
CA GLY A 533 -8.88 -0.83 16.04
C GLY A 533 -7.46 -1.31 15.72
N VAL A 534 -7.09 -1.54 14.45
CA VAL A 534 -5.68 -1.80 14.09
C VAL A 534 -5.21 -0.78 13.07
N LEU A 535 -4.44 0.21 13.53
CA LEU A 535 -3.81 1.27 12.75
C LEU A 535 -3.05 0.69 11.54
N HIS A 536 -3.57 0.91 10.34
CA HIS A 536 -2.97 0.50 9.06
C HIS A 536 -2.14 1.63 8.41
N ARG A 537 -1.48 2.46 9.23
CA ARG A 537 -0.59 3.51 8.71
C ARG A 537 0.70 2.95 8.09
N GLU A 538 1.11 1.73 8.46
CA GLU A 538 2.33 1.09 7.94
C GLU A 538 2.14 0.36 6.59
N HIS A 539 0.92 -0.08 6.25
CA HIS A 539 0.71 -0.87 5.02
C HIS A 539 0.66 -0.03 3.74
N VAL A 540 0.11 1.19 3.80
CA VAL A 540 0.07 2.07 2.61
C VAL A 540 1.47 2.59 2.26
N GLY A 541 2.31 2.83 3.26
CA GLY A 541 3.74 3.14 3.06
C GLY A 541 4.50 1.98 2.43
N GLY A 542 4.28 0.75 2.92
CA GLY A 542 4.96 -0.44 2.41
C GLY A 542 4.62 -0.81 0.96
N VAL A 543 3.39 -0.56 0.49
CA VAL A 543 3.02 -0.81 -0.91
C VAL A 543 3.66 0.22 -1.84
N PHE A 544 3.71 1.50 -1.43
CA PHE A 544 4.37 2.54 -2.23
C PHE A 544 5.88 2.31 -2.28
N GLU A 545 6.49 1.92 -1.16
CA GLU A 545 7.91 1.59 -1.07
C GLU A 545 8.26 0.32 -1.87
N ALA A 546 7.39 -0.71 -1.86
CA ALA A 546 7.55 -1.91 -2.67
C ALA A 546 7.44 -1.63 -4.18
N VAL A 547 6.52 -0.76 -4.61
CA VAL A 547 6.40 -0.36 -6.02
C VAL A 547 7.61 0.46 -6.46
N VAL A 548 8.11 1.37 -5.60
CA VAL A 548 9.33 2.15 -5.88
C VAL A 548 10.55 1.25 -5.93
N LEU A 549 10.68 0.28 -5.02
CA LEU A 549 11.77 -0.71 -5.01
C LEU A 549 11.73 -1.64 -6.21
N ASP A 550 10.55 -2.13 -6.63
CA ASP A 550 10.43 -2.95 -7.85
C ASP A 550 10.78 -2.14 -9.10
N GLN A 551 10.36 -0.86 -9.16
CA GLN A 551 10.70 0.03 -10.28
C GLN A 551 12.20 0.36 -10.31
N GLN A 552 12.85 0.48 -9.14
CA GLN A 552 14.29 0.68 -9.02
C GLN A 552 15.07 -0.60 -9.40
N GLN A 553 14.59 -1.78 -9.00
CA GLN A 553 15.19 -3.07 -9.38
C GLN A 553 15.08 -3.32 -10.89
N ARG A 554 13.95 -3.00 -11.52
CA ARG A 554 13.80 -3.08 -12.99
C ARG A 554 14.72 -2.10 -13.73
N ARG A 555 14.94 -0.90 -13.19
CA ARG A 555 15.92 0.06 -13.74
C ARG A 555 17.36 -0.47 -13.63
N LEU A 556 17.71 -1.10 -12.51
CA LEU A 556 19.02 -1.71 -12.33
C LEU A 556 19.22 -2.92 -13.27
N ALA A 557 18.20 -3.75 -13.45
CA ALA A 557 18.24 -4.87 -14.41
C ALA A 557 18.38 -4.38 -15.85
N SER A 558 17.62 -3.36 -16.26
CA SER A 558 17.72 -2.77 -17.60
C SER A 558 19.09 -2.12 -17.86
N ASN A 559 19.70 -1.48 -16.86
CA ASN A 559 21.05 -0.94 -17.00
C ASN A 559 22.12 -2.05 -17.07
N ALA A 560 21.93 -3.16 -16.35
CA ALA A 560 22.84 -4.31 -16.41
C ALA A 560 22.80 -5.01 -17.77
N GLU A 561 21.63 -5.14 -18.38
CA GLU A 561 21.48 -5.67 -19.75
C GLU A 561 22.13 -4.74 -20.79
N PHE A 562 22.02 -3.43 -20.62
CA PHE A 562 22.67 -2.45 -21.51
C PHE A 562 24.20 -2.49 -21.40
N SER A 563 24.75 -2.65 -20.19
CA SER A 563 26.20 -2.84 -19.99
C SER A 563 26.72 -4.19 -20.50
N HIS A 564 25.90 -5.23 -20.55
CA HIS A 564 26.30 -6.50 -21.16
C HIS A 564 26.25 -6.46 -22.69
N GLY A 565 25.36 -5.67 -23.29
CA GLY A 565 25.32 -5.43 -24.74
C GLY A 565 26.54 -4.67 -25.25
N GLN A 566 26.96 -3.59 -24.57
CA GLN A 566 28.14 -2.82 -24.98
C GLN A 566 29.46 -3.60 -24.88
N ARG A 567 29.56 -4.57 -23.97
CA ARG A 567 30.77 -5.43 -23.87
C ARG A 567 30.87 -6.48 -24.97
N ALA A 568 29.75 -6.85 -25.60
CA ALA A 568 29.75 -7.81 -26.70
C ALA A 568 30.15 -7.13 -28.02
N GLU A 569 29.77 -5.86 -28.24
CA GLU A 569 30.16 -5.13 -29.45
C GLU A 569 31.64 -4.72 -29.47
N ASP A 570 32.24 -4.43 -28.30
CA ASP A 570 33.69 -4.15 -28.20
C ASP A 570 34.57 -5.40 -28.36
N SER A 571 33.98 -6.61 -28.39
CA SER A 571 34.72 -7.87 -28.52
C SER A 571 34.87 -8.36 -29.97
N ASP A 572 34.04 -7.86 -30.89
CA ASP A 572 34.06 -8.25 -32.32
C ASP A 572 34.90 -7.29 -33.19
N GLU A 573 35.52 -6.26 -32.61
CA GLU A 573 36.40 -5.33 -33.34
C GLU A 573 37.90 -5.71 -33.26
N PHE A 574 38.22 -6.91 -32.76
CA PHE A 574 39.57 -7.48 -32.68
C PHE A 574 39.62 -8.93 -33.20
N GLU A 575 39.15 -9.16 -34.43
CA GLU A 575 39.60 -10.29 -35.27
C GLU A 575 39.83 -9.87 -36.73
#